data_AF-A0A1F3M728-F1
#
_entry.id   AF-A0A1F3M728-F1
#
_cell.length_a   1.000
_cell.length_b   1.000
_cell.length_c   1.000
_cell.angle_alpha   90.00
_cell.angle_beta   90.00
_cell.angle_gamma   90.00
#
_symmetry.space_group_name_H-M   'P 1'
#
loop_
_entity.id
_entity.type
_entity.pdbx_description
1 polymer ?
#
loop_
_entity_poly.entity_id
_entity_poly.type
_entity_poly.pdbx_seq_one_letter_code
_entity_poly.pdbx_strand_id
1 'polypeptide(L)'
;MWYHPHYHNNTYPQVQLGLSGMIVSAQSVDAINHSLPHTYGIDDIPVIIGDLSIKRDTIDFTTNAFIYTVDTTKSKHPYNIVNGVTNPYMEVPAHLVRLRILNGSTRKGMQFGVSASYTDTIMSHMDNFVLVATDGGYTLKPDTLKTLVTGPGARAEIILDLTDKQVGDIVYLRNLKEFMPNFIVGSPYAPPPLPGGGGGGGKDPTSGNAFLELRIVADPSGYTPVDHFTTFASPWVPSLQDTIGVTRHRTKELIKMPGAGGGFTIDGTSYDMMTINDTVCVGAKEIWTIHNISGVAHPFHIHKIFFRILDITDSIGTRLNLDSLGLNGPKDDILVHPYWKVRFMAVFDDYPSPVDYMLTYMYHCHILTHEDSEGGGMMHQFVVTDEGSCNIGIDEENESNEVVLFPNPARDELRLKGKSLNPVVVRIINLQGQMLREQTLPAFSGIVPIDIKGLSRGLFIVQWNSVEGMITKKVIIQ
;
A
#
# COMPACT_ATOMS: atom_id res chain seq x y z
N MET A 1 -14.28 5.89 -0.43
CA MET A 1 -13.05 6.70 -0.30
C MET A 1 -12.97 7.29 1.11
N TRP A 2 -11.88 7.94 1.45
CA TRP A 2 -11.72 8.68 2.69
C TRP A 2 -10.71 9.81 2.49
N TYR A 3 -10.70 10.79 3.40
CA TYR A 3 -9.76 11.91 3.38
C TYR A 3 -9.04 12.00 4.72
N HIS A 4 -7.79 12.42 4.67
CA HIS A 4 -6.94 12.72 5.80
C HIS A 4 -5.83 13.69 5.35
N PRO A 5 -5.21 14.46 6.25
CA PRO A 5 -4.08 15.30 5.90
C PRO A 5 -2.87 14.45 5.52
N HIS A 6 -2.02 15.03 4.68
CA HIS A 6 -0.77 14.43 4.22
C HIS A 6 0.36 15.48 4.25
N TYR A 7 0.43 16.20 5.37
CA TYR A 7 1.42 17.27 5.54
C TYR A 7 2.73 16.66 6.03
N HIS A 8 3.79 16.84 5.24
CA HIS A 8 5.09 16.24 5.51
C HIS A 8 5.54 16.38 6.98
N ASN A 9 5.89 15.26 7.60
CA ASN A 9 6.29 15.12 9.01
C ASN A 9 5.22 15.47 10.06
N ASN A 10 3.97 15.70 9.64
CA ASN A 10 2.86 15.93 10.55
C ASN A 10 1.62 15.09 10.18
N THR A 11 1.73 14.12 9.26
CA THR A 11 0.60 13.24 8.92
C THR A 11 0.14 12.49 10.17
N TYR A 12 1.07 11.81 10.85
CA TYR A 12 0.75 11.05 12.07
C TYR A 12 0.04 11.88 13.16
N PRO A 13 0.61 12.99 13.67
CA PRO A 13 -0.02 13.76 14.74
C PRO A 13 -1.37 14.37 14.31
N GLN A 14 -1.52 14.81 13.07
CA GLN A 14 -2.76 15.41 12.59
C GLN A 14 -3.90 14.40 12.47
N VAL A 15 -3.63 13.20 11.93
CA VAL A 15 -4.62 12.12 11.88
C VAL A 15 -4.98 11.65 13.28
N GLN A 16 -3.99 11.53 14.18
CA GLN A 16 -4.22 11.12 15.57
C GLN A 16 -5.13 12.10 16.34
N LEU A 17 -5.09 13.40 15.99
CA LEU A 17 -5.98 14.43 16.53
C LEU A 17 -7.39 14.41 15.94
N GLY A 18 -7.67 13.51 14.99
CA GLY A 18 -9.01 13.28 14.44
C GLY A 18 -9.27 13.89 13.07
N LEU A 19 -8.25 14.40 12.36
CA LEU A 19 -8.42 14.93 11.00
C LEU A 19 -8.55 13.79 9.97
N SER A 20 -9.67 13.06 9.98
CA SER A 20 -10.00 12.09 8.95
C SER A 20 -11.50 11.88 8.82
N GLY A 21 -11.96 11.40 7.67
CA GLY A 21 -13.37 11.06 7.45
C GLY A 21 -13.60 10.27 6.17
N MET A 22 -14.76 9.62 6.07
CA MET A 22 -15.14 8.85 4.89
C MET A 22 -15.86 9.72 3.85
N ILE A 23 -15.61 9.43 2.58
CA ILE A 23 -16.36 9.96 1.43
C ILE A 23 -16.90 8.76 0.64
N VAL A 24 -18.22 8.65 0.56
CA VAL A 24 -18.89 7.67 -0.29
C VAL A 24 -19.15 8.32 -1.64
N SER A 25 -18.50 7.80 -2.68
CA SER A 25 -18.75 8.21 -4.06
C SER A 25 -19.83 7.30 -4.62
N ALA A 26 -21.01 7.86 -4.89
CA ALA A 26 -22.14 7.15 -5.47
C ALA A 26 -22.29 7.52 -6.95
N GLN A 27 -22.51 6.53 -7.80
CA GLN A 27 -22.86 6.76 -9.21
C GLN A 27 -24.38 6.92 -9.34
N SER A 28 -24.81 7.81 -10.22
CA SER A 28 -26.25 8.00 -10.51
C SER A 28 -26.89 6.77 -11.16
N VAL A 29 -26.08 5.94 -11.82
CA VAL A 29 -26.48 4.66 -12.39
C VAL A 29 -25.53 3.59 -11.85
N ASP A 30 -26.01 2.82 -10.88
CA ASP A 30 -25.29 1.66 -10.35
C ASP A 30 -26.21 0.43 -10.43
N ALA A 31 -25.89 -0.47 -11.36
CA ALA A 31 -26.65 -1.69 -11.60
C ALA A 31 -26.53 -2.71 -10.46
N ILE A 32 -25.60 -2.54 -9.52
CA ILE A 32 -25.39 -3.45 -8.38
C ILE A 32 -26.00 -2.86 -7.11
N ASN A 33 -25.99 -1.52 -6.92
CA ASN A 33 -26.37 -0.91 -5.64
C ASN A 33 -27.80 -1.25 -5.18
N HIS A 34 -28.75 -1.41 -6.10
CA HIS A 34 -30.13 -1.75 -5.76
C HIS A 34 -30.30 -3.15 -5.14
N SER A 35 -29.32 -4.04 -5.32
CA SER A 35 -29.30 -5.38 -4.70
C SER A 35 -28.46 -5.45 -3.43
N LEU A 36 -27.96 -4.30 -2.94
CA LEU A 36 -27.22 -4.17 -1.70
C LEU A 36 -27.97 -3.24 -0.74
N PRO A 37 -27.78 -3.38 0.58
CA PRO A 37 -28.20 -2.36 1.54
C PRO A 37 -27.59 -1.00 1.18
N HIS A 38 -28.43 0.04 1.17
CA HIS A 38 -28.08 1.36 0.60
C HIS A 38 -28.78 2.54 1.28
N THR A 39 -29.47 2.31 2.40
CA THR A 39 -30.09 3.35 3.23
C THR A 39 -29.11 3.79 4.31
N TYR A 40 -28.38 4.87 4.00
CA TYR A 40 -27.31 5.39 4.85
C TYR A 40 -27.74 5.59 6.31
N GLY A 41 -26.99 4.99 7.23
CA GLY A 41 -27.22 5.08 8.68
C GLY A 41 -28.32 4.18 9.23
N ILE A 42 -28.99 3.38 8.38
CA ILE A 42 -29.97 2.36 8.79
C ILE A 42 -29.42 0.96 8.48
N ASP A 43 -29.20 0.67 7.20
CA ASP A 43 -28.69 -0.62 6.72
C ASP A 43 -27.36 -0.47 5.95
N ASP A 44 -26.91 0.75 5.66
CA ASP A 44 -25.62 1.05 5.05
C ASP A 44 -24.80 1.98 5.96
N ILE A 45 -23.78 1.41 6.61
CA ILE A 45 -23.15 1.99 7.79
C ILE A 45 -21.66 2.22 7.54
N PRO A 46 -21.15 3.47 7.60
CA PRO A 46 -19.72 3.71 7.65
C PRO A 46 -19.15 3.32 9.02
N VAL A 47 -18.05 2.56 9.02
CA VAL A 47 -17.37 2.06 10.21
C VAL A 47 -15.88 2.41 10.12
N ILE A 48 -15.49 3.53 10.71
CA ILE A 48 -14.09 3.97 10.79
C ILE A 48 -13.50 3.42 12.08
N ILE A 49 -12.68 2.39 11.99
CA ILE A 49 -12.02 1.78 13.14
C ILE A 49 -10.64 2.42 13.30
N GLY A 50 -10.38 3.01 14.46
CA GLY A 50 -9.10 3.62 14.80
C GLY A 50 -8.64 3.27 16.21
N ASP A 51 -7.53 3.85 16.61
CA ASP A 51 -6.95 3.67 17.93
C ASP A 51 -6.41 4.98 18.51
N LEU A 52 -6.51 5.11 19.83
CA LEU A 52 -6.19 6.33 20.55
C LEU A 52 -5.30 6.05 21.76
N SER A 53 -4.42 7.00 22.04
CA SER A 53 -3.78 7.17 23.34
C SER A 53 -4.08 8.55 23.88
N ILE A 54 -4.24 8.65 25.20
CA ILE A 54 -4.38 9.92 25.91
C ILE A 54 -3.26 10.00 26.95
N LYS A 55 -2.68 11.19 27.09
CA LYS A 55 -1.69 11.49 28.13
C LYS A 55 -2.28 12.50 29.10
N ARG A 56 -1.96 12.33 30.38
CA ARG A 56 -2.25 13.34 31.39
C ARG A 56 -1.32 14.52 31.14
N ASP A 57 -1.90 15.70 30.97
CA ASP A 57 -1.18 16.92 30.66
C ASP A 57 -0.89 17.72 31.94
N THR A 58 -1.95 18.18 32.62
CA THR A 58 -1.84 18.98 33.83
C THR A 58 -2.99 18.71 34.81
N ILE A 59 -3.00 19.39 35.95
CA ILE A 59 -4.13 19.44 36.89
C ILE A 59 -4.74 20.84 36.76
N ASP A 60 -6.05 20.91 36.55
CA ASP A 60 -6.78 22.13 36.82
C ASP A 60 -6.92 22.29 38.35
N PHE A 61 -6.12 23.18 38.93
CA PHE A 61 -6.12 23.44 40.37
C PHE A 61 -7.42 24.11 40.87
N THR A 62 -8.28 24.59 39.97
CA THR A 62 -9.58 25.19 40.33
C THR A 62 -10.63 24.11 40.57
N THR A 63 -10.65 23.08 39.72
CA THR A 63 -11.60 21.96 39.79
C THR A 63 -11.01 20.72 40.45
N ASN A 64 -9.69 20.73 40.73
CA ASN A 64 -8.90 19.57 41.14
C ASN A 64 -9.02 18.39 40.15
N ALA A 65 -9.27 18.68 38.87
CA ALA A 65 -9.45 17.70 37.81
C ALA A 65 -8.16 17.50 37.00
N PHE A 66 -7.97 16.29 36.47
CA PHE A 66 -6.90 16.03 35.52
C PHE A 66 -7.31 16.45 34.11
N ILE A 67 -6.44 17.21 33.44
CA ILE A 67 -6.58 17.53 32.03
C ILE A 67 -5.81 16.46 31.23
N TYR A 68 -6.48 15.90 30.23
CA TYR A 68 -5.91 14.92 29.31
C TYR A 68 -5.85 15.50 27.91
N THR A 69 -4.77 15.16 27.18
CA THR A 69 -4.62 15.46 25.76
C THR A 69 -4.43 14.18 24.98
N VAL A 70 -4.77 14.21 23.69
CA VAL A 70 -4.43 13.13 22.78
C VAL A 70 -2.92 13.02 22.70
N ASP A 71 -2.41 11.80 22.84
CA ASP A 71 -0.99 11.52 22.69
C ASP A 71 -0.65 11.34 21.21
N THR A 72 0.03 12.33 20.66
CA THR A 72 0.49 12.36 19.27
C THR A 72 1.95 11.93 19.11
N THR A 73 2.52 11.28 20.13
CA THR A 73 3.87 10.68 20.06
C THR A 73 3.77 9.22 19.63
N LYS A 74 4.89 8.62 19.22
CA LYS A 74 4.97 7.18 18.95
C LYS A 74 4.87 6.38 20.25
N SER A 75 3.65 6.18 20.73
CA SER A 75 3.37 5.53 22.01
C SER A 75 2.51 4.27 21.86
N LYS A 76 1.98 3.79 22.98
CA LYS A 76 1.02 2.69 23.04
C LYS A 76 -0.38 3.29 22.92
N HIS A 77 -1.22 2.75 22.04
CA HIS A 77 -2.60 3.19 21.87
C HIS A 77 -3.58 2.16 22.46
N PRO A 78 -3.95 2.25 23.75
CA PRO A 78 -4.74 1.22 24.44
C PRO A 78 -6.23 1.24 24.12
N TYR A 79 -6.74 2.30 23.49
CA TYR A 79 -8.17 2.45 23.21
C TYR A 79 -8.46 2.21 21.74
N ASN A 80 -9.42 1.32 21.46
CA ASN A 80 -10.03 1.24 20.13
C ASN A 80 -11.20 2.21 20.07
N ILE A 81 -11.37 2.86 18.92
CA ILE A 81 -12.52 3.72 18.63
C ILE A 81 -13.17 3.26 17.33
N VAL A 82 -14.49 3.40 17.26
CA VAL A 82 -15.24 3.31 16.01
C VAL A 82 -16.02 4.61 15.85
N ASN A 83 -15.86 5.29 14.71
CA ASN A 83 -16.45 6.60 14.43
C ASN A 83 -16.21 7.62 15.56
N GLY A 84 -15.04 7.60 16.19
CA GLY A 84 -14.65 8.52 17.26
C GLY A 84 -15.13 8.14 18.67
N VAL A 85 -15.81 7.00 18.84
CA VAL A 85 -16.39 6.57 20.14
C VAL A 85 -15.76 5.26 20.61
N THR A 86 -15.50 5.13 21.91
CA THR A 86 -15.04 3.87 22.54
C THR A 86 -16.23 2.97 22.90
N ASN A 87 -16.11 1.67 22.64
CA ASN A 87 -17.16 0.66 22.86
C ASN A 87 -18.56 1.09 22.34
N PRO A 88 -18.70 1.53 21.07
CA PRO A 88 -19.97 2.00 20.58
C PRO A 88 -20.93 0.86 20.24
N TYR A 89 -22.21 1.23 20.13
CA TYR A 89 -23.24 0.40 19.50
C TYR A 89 -23.89 1.16 18.35
N MET A 90 -24.54 0.42 17.46
CA MET A 90 -25.45 0.94 16.45
C MET A 90 -26.71 0.10 16.41
N GLU A 91 -27.85 0.76 16.20
CA GLU A 91 -29.14 0.10 16.00
C GLU A 91 -29.31 -0.20 14.51
N VAL A 92 -29.63 -1.44 14.17
CA VAL A 92 -29.78 -1.92 12.79
C VAL A 92 -31.02 -2.81 12.67
N PRO A 93 -31.65 -2.89 11.49
CA PRO A 93 -32.81 -3.74 11.31
C PRO A 93 -32.40 -5.22 11.12
N ALA A 94 -33.38 -6.12 11.25
CA ALA A 94 -33.19 -7.57 11.10
C ALA A 94 -33.21 -8.03 9.62
N HIS A 95 -32.41 -7.39 8.77
CA HIS A 95 -32.33 -7.67 7.32
C HIS A 95 -30.86 -7.71 6.87
N LEU A 96 -30.59 -7.62 5.56
CA LEU A 96 -29.21 -7.44 5.13
C LEU A 96 -28.68 -6.06 5.56
N VAL A 97 -27.47 -6.03 6.10
CA VAL A 97 -26.79 -4.79 6.51
C VAL A 97 -25.41 -4.73 5.87
N ARG A 98 -25.06 -3.58 5.29
CA ARG A 98 -23.76 -3.26 4.72
C ARG A 98 -22.93 -2.45 5.71
N LEU A 99 -21.75 -2.96 6.05
CA LEU A 99 -20.74 -2.20 6.78
C LEU A 99 -19.65 -1.74 5.82
N ARG A 100 -19.42 -0.44 5.71
CA ARG A 100 -18.31 0.16 4.97
C ARG A 100 -17.16 0.42 5.94
N ILE A 101 -16.29 -0.56 6.07
CA ILE A 101 -15.21 -0.58 7.05
C ILE A 101 -13.99 0.14 6.48
N LEU A 102 -13.46 1.08 7.26
CA LEU A 102 -12.17 1.74 7.04
C LEU A 102 -11.26 1.40 8.23
N ASN A 103 -10.07 0.87 7.94
CA ASN A 103 -9.00 0.90 8.93
C ASN A 103 -8.40 2.32 8.99
N GLY A 104 -8.96 3.15 9.86
CA GLY A 104 -8.51 4.51 10.14
C GLY A 104 -7.47 4.59 11.26
N SER A 105 -6.88 3.45 11.66
CA SER A 105 -5.74 3.45 12.57
C SER A 105 -4.55 4.14 11.91
N THR A 106 -3.80 4.90 12.70
CA THR A 106 -2.56 5.55 12.25
C THR A 106 -1.39 4.57 12.07
N ARG A 107 -1.49 3.35 12.63
CA ARG A 107 -0.37 2.39 12.65
C ARG A 107 -0.77 0.93 12.61
N LYS A 108 -1.92 0.55 13.17
CA LYS A 108 -2.27 -0.85 13.41
C LYS A 108 -2.98 -1.45 12.20
N GLY A 109 -2.50 -2.61 11.76
CA GLY A 109 -3.35 -3.57 11.08
C GLY A 109 -4.44 -4.07 12.03
N MET A 110 -5.54 -4.51 11.45
CA MET A 110 -6.63 -5.15 12.19
C MET A 110 -7.04 -6.43 11.49
N GLN A 111 -7.55 -7.35 12.31
CA GLN A 111 -8.27 -8.51 11.83
C GLN A 111 -9.64 -8.48 12.48
N PHE A 112 -10.70 -8.59 11.68
CA PHE A 112 -12.06 -8.59 12.18
C PHE A 112 -12.83 -9.83 11.74
N GLY A 113 -13.92 -10.09 12.43
CA GLY A 113 -14.93 -11.10 12.11
C GLY A 113 -16.28 -10.68 12.69
N VAL A 114 -17.27 -11.56 12.62
CA VAL A 114 -18.63 -11.30 13.14
C VAL A 114 -19.03 -12.44 14.04
N SER A 115 -19.64 -12.16 15.20
CA SER A 115 -20.16 -13.19 16.08
C SER A 115 -21.21 -12.64 17.05
N ALA A 116 -21.90 -13.54 17.75
CA ALA A 116 -22.83 -13.20 18.83
C ALA A 116 -22.13 -12.86 20.18
N SER A 117 -20.79 -12.83 20.24
CA SER A 117 -20.06 -12.65 21.50
C SER A 117 -19.10 -11.46 21.47
N TYR A 118 -19.14 -10.67 22.54
CA TYR A 118 -18.30 -9.49 22.72
C TYR A 118 -16.79 -9.80 22.83
N THR A 119 -16.44 -10.97 23.38
CA THR A 119 -15.04 -11.32 23.73
C THR A 119 -14.53 -12.60 23.08
N ASP A 120 -15.39 -13.40 22.44
CA ASP A 120 -14.98 -14.71 21.92
C ASP A 120 -14.03 -14.59 20.72
N THR A 121 -12.91 -15.29 20.78
CA THR A 121 -11.89 -15.35 19.74
C THR A 121 -11.83 -16.73 19.09
N ILE A 122 -12.83 -17.59 19.24
CA ILE A 122 -12.83 -18.92 18.62
C ILE A 122 -13.28 -18.80 17.15
N MET A 123 -12.38 -19.11 16.21
CA MET A 123 -12.63 -18.97 14.76
C MET A 123 -13.84 -19.78 14.26
N SER A 124 -14.12 -20.94 14.86
CA SER A 124 -15.29 -21.74 14.52
C SER A 124 -16.62 -21.11 14.94
N HIS A 125 -16.60 -20.14 15.85
CA HIS A 125 -17.79 -19.39 16.29
C HIS A 125 -18.00 -18.09 15.50
N MET A 126 -17.11 -17.77 14.54
CA MET A 126 -17.30 -16.61 13.66
C MET A 126 -18.34 -16.92 12.59
N ASP A 127 -19.28 -16.01 12.42
CA ASP A 127 -20.27 -16.00 11.36
C ASP A 127 -19.62 -15.65 10.01
N ASN A 128 -20.28 -16.05 8.94
CA ASN A 128 -19.88 -15.65 7.60
C ASN A 128 -20.37 -14.23 7.32
N PHE A 129 -19.59 -13.47 6.57
CA PHE A 129 -20.02 -12.24 5.91
C PHE A 129 -19.62 -12.30 4.43
N VAL A 130 -20.23 -11.45 3.61
CA VAL A 130 -19.94 -11.38 2.18
C VAL A 130 -19.18 -10.10 1.87
N LEU A 131 -17.93 -10.21 1.40
CA LEU A 131 -17.15 -9.08 0.89
C LEU A 131 -17.66 -8.69 -0.50
N VAL A 132 -18.13 -7.45 -0.64
CA VAL A 132 -18.70 -6.94 -1.91
C VAL A 132 -17.87 -5.83 -2.54
N ALA A 133 -17.06 -5.10 -1.78
CA ALA A 133 -16.17 -4.07 -2.31
C ALA A 133 -14.89 -3.93 -1.49
N THR A 134 -13.84 -3.43 -2.14
CA THR A 134 -12.56 -3.04 -1.54
C THR A 134 -12.29 -1.56 -1.83
N ASP A 135 -11.06 -1.09 -1.64
CA ASP A 135 -10.66 0.32 -1.74
C ASP A 135 -11.26 1.12 -2.90
N GLY A 136 -11.27 0.53 -4.10
CA GLY A 136 -11.68 1.18 -5.35
C GLY A 136 -13.06 0.79 -5.87
N GLY A 137 -13.88 0.11 -5.07
CA GLY A 137 -15.22 -0.31 -5.45
C GLY A 137 -15.41 -1.83 -5.46
N TYR A 138 -16.42 -2.28 -6.21
CA TYR A 138 -16.89 -3.67 -6.17
C TYR A 138 -15.81 -4.70 -6.50
N THR A 139 -15.86 -5.83 -5.81
CA THR A 139 -15.05 -7.01 -6.11
C THR A 139 -15.40 -7.60 -7.48
N LEU A 140 -14.58 -8.51 -8.02
CA LEU A 140 -14.94 -9.23 -9.26
C LEU A 140 -16.25 -10.00 -9.09
N LYS A 141 -16.34 -10.67 -7.94
CA LYS A 141 -17.50 -11.40 -7.45
C LYS A 141 -17.50 -11.26 -5.92
N PRO A 142 -18.67 -11.38 -5.28
CA PRO A 142 -18.74 -11.45 -3.84
C PRO A 142 -17.99 -12.68 -3.30
N ASP A 143 -17.19 -12.49 -2.25
CA ASP A 143 -16.50 -13.59 -1.54
C ASP A 143 -17.07 -13.77 -0.13
N THR A 144 -17.42 -14.99 0.24
CA THR A 144 -17.85 -15.32 1.59
C THR A 144 -16.65 -15.60 2.48
N LEU A 145 -16.49 -14.82 3.55
CA LEU A 145 -15.35 -14.89 4.46
C LEU A 145 -15.85 -14.97 5.92
N LYS A 146 -15.02 -15.53 6.80
CA LYS A 146 -15.21 -15.47 8.27
C LYS A 146 -14.42 -14.36 8.92
N THR A 147 -13.34 -13.95 8.27
CA THR A 147 -12.42 -12.94 8.79
C THR A 147 -11.72 -12.24 7.64
N LEU A 148 -11.31 -11.00 7.87
CA LEU A 148 -10.50 -10.22 6.96
C LEU A 148 -9.42 -9.48 7.75
N VAL A 149 -8.20 -9.47 7.20
CA VAL A 149 -7.07 -8.67 7.71
C VAL A 149 -6.92 -7.44 6.83
N THR A 150 -6.81 -6.26 7.43
CA THR A 150 -6.64 -4.99 6.72
C THR A 150 -5.51 -4.17 7.32
N GLY A 151 -4.64 -3.62 6.48
CA GLY A 151 -3.65 -2.61 6.88
C GLY A 151 -4.29 -1.24 7.11
N PRO A 152 -3.60 -0.31 7.80
CA PRO A 152 -3.97 1.11 7.84
C PRO A 152 -4.33 1.66 6.45
N GLY A 153 -5.42 2.39 6.34
CA GLY A 153 -5.89 3.02 5.10
C GLY A 153 -6.70 2.13 4.15
N ALA A 154 -6.70 0.81 4.35
CA ALA A 154 -7.51 -0.11 3.56
C ALA A 154 -9.02 0.00 3.88
N ARG A 155 -9.86 -0.24 2.86
CA ARG A 155 -11.32 -0.28 3.01
C ARG A 155 -11.88 -1.62 2.54
N ALA A 156 -12.95 -2.04 3.20
CA ALA A 156 -13.74 -3.21 2.82
C ALA A 156 -15.21 -2.91 3.04
N GLU A 157 -16.07 -3.32 2.12
CA GLU A 157 -17.51 -3.28 2.32
C GLU A 157 -18.04 -4.71 2.40
N ILE A 158 -18.67 -5.02 3.52
CA ILE A 158 -19.17 -6.37 3.82
C ILE A 158 -20.69 -6.32 4.01
N ILE A 159 -21.37 -7.40 3.60
CA ILE A 159 -22.78 -7.64 3.87
C ILE A 159 -22.90 -8.66 4.99
N LEU A 160 -23.71 -8.30 5.99
CA LEU A 160 -24.17 -9.17 7.06
C LEU A 160 -25.59 -9.60 6.74
N ASP A 161 -25.85 -10.90 6.84
CA ASP A 161 -27.21 -11.43 6.78
C ASP A 161 -27.76 -11.55 8.19
N LEU A 162 -28.66 -10.62 8.55
CA LEU A 162 -29.31 -10.57 9.87
C LEU A 162 -30.79 -10.95 9.78
N THR A 163 -31.23 -11.56 8.67
CA THR A 163 -32.63 -11.95 8.44
C THR A 163 -33.15 -13.01 9.42
N ASP A 164 -32.24 -13.74 10.07
CA ASP A 164 -32.55 -14.73 11.10
C ASP A 164 -32.62 -14.15 12.52
N LYS A 165 -32.30 -12.87 12.70
CA LYS A 165 -32.28 -12.19 14.00
C LYS A 165 -33.65 -11.62 14.38
N GLN A 166 -33.84 -11.40 15.67
CA GLN A 166 -35.03 -10.80 16.25
C GLN A 166 -34.70 -9.51 16.97
N VAL A 167 -35.69 -8.62 17.10
CA VAL A 167 -35.55 -7.38 17.89
C VAL A 167 -35.07 -7.72 19.30
N GLY A 168 -33.98 -7.06 19.73
CA GLY A 168 -33.31 -7.31 21.00
C GLY A 168 -32.10 -8.24 20.91
N ASP A 169 -31.90 -8.94 19.79
CA ASP A 169 -30.64 -9.65 19.53
C ASP A 169 -29.47 -8.68 19.37
N ILE A 170 -28.26 -9.19 19.62
CA ILE A 170 -27.02 -8.42 19.51
C ILE A 170 -26.01 -9.22 18.70
N VAL A 171 -25.39 -8.55 17.73
CA VAL A 171 -24.29 -9.06 16.91
C VAL A 171 -23.08 -8.14 17.09
N TYR A 172 -21.86 -8.68 17.05
CA TYR A 172 -20.65 -7.91 17.26
C TYR A 172 -19.74 -7.94 16.04
N LEU A 173 -19.19 -6.78 15.67
CA LEU A 173 -17.99 -6.71 14.83
C LEU A 173 -16.78 -7.01 15.72
N ARG A 174 -16.29 -8.24 15.64
CA ARG A 174 -15.28 -8.79 16.54
C ARG A 174 -13.88 -8.30 16.17
N ASN A 175 -13.08 -7.96 17.18
CA ASN A 175 -11.64 -7.78 17.04
C ASN A 175 -10.95 -9.14 17.22
N LEU A 176 -10.20 -9.56 16.21
CA LEU A 176 -9.54 -10.86 16.15
C LEU A 176 -8.01 -10.72 16.14
N LYS A 177 -7.47 -9.70 16.83
CA LYS A 177 -6.03 -9.42 16.93
C LYS A 177 -5.20 -10.63 17.35
N GLU A 178 -5.76 -11.56 18.11
CA GLU A 178 -5.12 -12.79 18.57
C GLU A 178 -4.74 -13.73 17.42
N PHE A 179 -5.34 -13.58 16.24
CA PHE A 179 -4.96 -14.32 15.04
C PHE A 179 -3.92 -13.60 14.18
N MET A 180 -3.63 -12.33 14.47
CA MET A 180 -2.66 -11.58 13.69
C MET A 180 -1.23 -12.05 14.00
N PRO A 181 -0.46 -12.42 12.96
CA PRO A 181 0.96 -12.72 13.12
C PRO A 181 1.73 -11.58 13.79
N ASN A 182 2.75 -11.93 14.55
CA ASN A 182 3.52 -10.97 15.36
C ASN A 182 4.33 -9.93 14.56
N PHE A 183 4.49 -10.13 13.25
CA PHE A 183 5.09 -9.17 12.33
C PHE A 183 4.12 -8.07 11.86
N ILE A 184 2.82 -8.19 12.15
CA ILE A 184 1.83 -7.14 11.90
C ILE A 184 1.79 -6.19 13.10
N VAL A 185 1.98 -4.90 12.85
CA VAL A 185 1.73 -3.86 13.88
C VAL A 185 0.26 -3.91 14.24
N GLY A 186 -0.09 -4.19 15.50
CA GLY A 186 -1.47 -4.47 15.93
C GLY A 186 -1.68 -5.87 16.50
N SER A 187 -0.74 -6.80 16.26
CA SER A 187 -0.74 -8.11 16.93
C SER A 187 -0.49 -7.97 18.45
N PRO A 188 -1.08 -8.80 19.33
CA PRO A 188 -0.76 -8.80 20.76
C PRO A 188 0.63 -9.39 21.05
N TYR A 189 1.19 -10.16 20.13
CA TYR A 189 2.42 -10.92 20.35
C TYR A 189 3.66 -10.06 20.23
N ALA A 190 4.76 -10.47 20.86
CA ALA A 190 6.04 -9.80 20.68
C ALA A 190 6.59 -10.08 19.27
N PRO A 191 7.17 -9.07 18.59
CA PRO A 191 7.73 -9.25 17.26
C PRO A 191 8.90 -10.23 17.29
N PRO A 192 9.16 -10.94 16.18
CA PRO A 192 10.27 -11.89 16.13
C PRO A 192 11.62 -11.15 16.28
N PRO A 193 12.62 -11.77 16.93
CA PRO A 193 13.95 -11.17 17.05
C PRO A 193 14.58 -11.05 15.65
N LEU A 194 14.87 -9.81 15.21
CA LEU A 194 15.55 -9.54 13.94
C LEU A 194 17.06 -9.36 14.15
N PRO A 195 17.91 -9.88 13.24
CA PRO A 195 19.33 -9.55 13.21
C PRO A 195 19.51 -8.02 13.09
N GLY A 196 20.31 -7.42 13.97
CA GLY A 196 20.55 -5.96 13.98
C GLY A 196 19.70 -5.16 14.98
N GLY A 197 18.78 -5.80 15.69
CA GLY A 197 18.01 -5.17 16.78
C GLY A 197 16.85 -4.29 16.30
N GLY A 198 15.70 -4.44 16.96
CA GLY A 198 14.47 -3.71 16.63
C GLY A 198 13.47 -4.58 15.87
N GLY A 199 12.74 -5.45 16.59
CA GLY A 199 11.51 -6.01 16.06
C GLY A 199 10.47 -4.89 15.97
N GLY A 200 10.10 -4.48 14.76
CA GLY A 200 8.86 -3.75 14.53
C GLY A 200 7.70 -4.75 14.42
N GLY A 201 6.51 -4.37 14.87
CA GLY A 201 5.34 -5.25 14.95
C GLY A 201 4.91 -5.54 16.39
N GLY A 202 3.64 -5.90 16.54
CA GLY A 202 3.13 -6.49 17.77
C GLY A 202 2.96 -5.59 19.01
N LYS A 203 2.72 -6.24 20.16
CA LYS A 203 2.44 -5.67 21.49
C LYS A 203 1.26 -4.69 21.55
N ASP A 204 0.19 -4.97 20.81
CA ASP A 204 -1.01 -4.16 20.88
C ASP A 204 -1.61 -4.15 22.30
N PRO A 205 -1.68 -2.98 22.97
CA PRO A 205 -2.11 -2.84 24.35
C PRO A 205 -3.63 -2.90 24.55
N THR A 206 -4.43 -3.00 23.48
CA THR A 206 -5.90 -3.00 23.61
C THR A 206 -6.40 -4.27 24.28
N SER A 207 -7.58 -4.20 24.92
CA SER A 207 -8.21 -5.34 25.60
C SER A 207 -8.66 -6.46 24.66
N GLY A 208 -8.66 -6.22 23.33
CA GLY A 208 -9.13 -7.21 22.35
C GLY A 208 -10.63 -7.43 22.36
N ASN A 209 -11.43 -6.54 22.97
CA ASN A 209 -12.89 -6.57 22.90
C ASN A 209 -13.41 -6.26 21.49
N ALA A 210 -14.68 -6.58 21.20
CA ALA A 210 -15.32 -6.23 19.93
C ALA A 210 -15.21 -4.74 19.61
N PHE A 211 -15.13 -4.41 18.33
CA PHE A 211 -15.05 -3.04 17.85
C PHE A 211 -16.40 -2.32 17.92
N LEU A 212 -17.49 -3.01 17.57
CA LEU A 212 -18.83 -2.43 17.46
C LEU A 212 -19.89 -3.46 17.88
N GLU A 213 -20.89 -3.00 18.63
CA GLU A 213 -22.13 -3.73 18.92
C GLU A 213 -23.21 -3.33 17.89
N LEU A 214 -23.87 -4.29 17.27
CA LEU A 214 -25.03 -4.12 16.39
C LEU A 214 -26.26 -4.63 17.14
N ARG A 215 -27.16 -3.71 17.50
CA ARG A 215 -28.40 -4.00 18.23
C ARG A 215 -29.55 -4.09 17.25
N ILE A 216 -30.23 -5.23 17.25
CA ILE A 216 -31.34 -5.44 16.32
C ILE A 216 -32.58 -4.71 16.84
N VAL A 217 -33.12 -3.79 16.03
CA VAL A 217 -34.31 -2.98 16.34
C VAL A 217 -35.41 -3.18 15.31
N ALA A 218 -36.61 -2.69 15.62
CA ALA A 218 -37.72 -2.70 14.67
C ALA A 218 -37.44 -1.74 13.50
N ASP A 219 -37.99 -2.08 12.33
CA ASP A 219 -37.82 -1.29 11.11
C ASP A 219 -38.30 0.16 11.29
N PRO A 220 -37.46 1.16 10.93
CA PRO A 220 -37.88 2.55 10.94
C PRO A 220 -39.04 2.82 9.96
N SER A 221 -39.86 3.82 10.27
CA SER A 221 -40.97 4.20 9.38
C SER A 221 -40.47 4.62 7.99
N GLY A 222 -41.04 4.02 6.94
CA GLY A 222 -40.69 4.33 5.54
C GLY A 222 -39.41 3.66 5.02
N TYR A 223 -38.76 2.82 5.84
CA TYR A 223 -37.62 2.00 5.41
C TYR A 223 -38.08 0.89 4.46
N THR A 224 -37.31 0.66 3.40
CA THR A 224 -37.52 -0.43 2.44
C THR A 224 -36.34 -1.39 2.56
N PRO A 225 -36.55 -2.61 3.08
CA PRO A 225 -35.45 -3.52 3.37
C PRO A 225 -34.91 -4.20 2.11
N VAL A 226 -33.67 -4.68 2.22
CA VAL A 226 -33.06 -5.60 1.28
C VAL A 226 -32.87 -6.95 1.98
N ASP A 227 -33.66 -7.95 1.59
CA ASP A 227 -33.72 -9.24 2.32
C ASP A 227 -32.96 -10.36 1.61
N HIS A 228 -32.55 -10.12 0.37
CA HIS A 228 -31.95 -11.14 -0.48
C HIS A 228 -30.70 -10.61 -1.15
N PHE A 229 -29.60 -11.34 -0.92
CA PHE A 229 -28.34 -11.03 -1.55
C PHE A 229 -28.35 -11.55 -2.99
N THR A 230 -28.38 -10.64 -3.95
CA THR A 230 -28.20 -11.01 -5.36
C THR A 230 -26.73 -10.96 -5.69
N THR A 231 -26.15 -12.10 -6.03
CA THR A 231 -24.76 -12.15 -6.48
C THR A 231 -24.58 -11.36 -7.78
N PHE A 232 -23.38 -10.82 -7.97
CA PHE A 232 -23.02 -10.09 -9.18
C PHE A 232 -21.67 -10.57 -9.69
N ALA A 233 -21.44 -10.34 -10.98
CA ALA A 233 -20.12 -10.34 -11.57
C ALA A 233 -19.85 -8.92 -12.05
N SER A 234 -18.81 -8.29 -11.51
CA SER A 234 -18.42 -6.98 -12.01
C SER A 234 -17.96 -7.12 -13.46
N PRO A 235 -18.50 -6.32 -14.40
CA PRO A 235 -18.05 -6.35 -15.81
C PRO A 235 -16.58 -5.92 -15.94
N TRP A 236 -16.02 -5.34 -14.87
CA TRP A 236 -14.63 -4.98 -14.76
C TRP A 236 -13.79 -6.22 -14.48
N VAL A 237 -13.35 -6.89 -15.56
CA VAL A 237 -12.52 -8.09 -15.55
C VAL A 237 -11.10 -7.79 -16.06
N PRO A 238 -10.16 -7.35 -15.20
CA PRO A 238 -8.75 -7.38 -15.54
C PRO A 238 -8.23 -8.79 -15.31
N SER A 239 -8.41 -9.66 -16.30
CA SER A 239 -7.76 -10.97 -16.32
C SER A 239 -6.84 -11.03 -17.53
N LEU A 240 -5.52 -10.93 -17.33
CA LEU A 240 -4.43 -11.35 -18.26
C LEU A 240 -4.42 -10.83 -19.73
N GLN A 241 -5.53 -10.36 -20.29
CA GLN A 241 -5.60 -9.59 -21.53
C GLN A 241 -5.14 -8.15 -21.29
N ASP A 242 -5.12 -7.67 -20.03
CA ASP A 242 -4.57 -6.36 -19.65
C ASP A 242 -3.06 -6.33 -19.45
N THR A 243 -2.39 -7.49 -19.40
CA THR A 243 -0.91 -7.53 -19.47
C THR A 243 -0.40 -7.37 -20.90
N ILE A 244 -1.29 -7.27 -21.89
CA ILE A 244 -0.92 -6.91 -23.26
C ILE A 244 -0.57 -5.43 -23.30
N GLY A 245 0.55 -5.10 -23.94
CA GLY A 245 1.02 -3.72 -24.05
C GLY A 245 1.56 -3.15 -22.74
N VAL A 246 2.00 -4.01 -21.80
CA VAL A 246 2.80 -3.57 -20.65
C VAL A 246 4.06 -2.91 -21.18
N THR A 247 4.21 -1.63 -20.87
CA THR A 247 5.34 -0.81 -21.32
C THR A 247 6.53 -0.93 -20.37
N ARG A 248 6.29 -1.31 -19.10
CA ARG A 248 7.36 -1.40 -18.10
C ARG A 248 7.04 -2.34 -16.94
N HIS A 249 8.11 -2.93 -16.39
CA HIS A 249 8.11 -3.59 -15.09
C HIS A 249 8.90 -2.76 -14.08
N ARG A 250 8.32 -2.51 -12.91
CA ARG A 250 8.97 -1.82 -11.80
C ARG A 250 9.03 -2.72 -10.58
N THR A 251 10.10 -2.59 -9.81
CA THR A 251 10.24 -3.25 -8.52
C THR A 251 10.53 -2.20 -7.46
N LYS A 252 9.83 -2.30 -6.33
CA LYS A 252 10.05 -1.49 -5.14
C LYS A 252 10.33 -2.38 -3.95
N GLU A 253 11.41 -2.10 -3.25
CA GLU A 253 11.81 -2.88 -2.09
C GLU A 253 11.47 -2.14 -0.81
N LEU A 254 10.76 -2.82 0.11
CA LEU A 254 10.47 -2.29 1.44
C LEU A 254 11.59 -2.71 2.39
N ILE A 255 12.41 -1.75 2.79
CA ILE A 255 13.70 -2.02 3.45
C ILE A 255 13.73 -1.38 4.83
N LYS A 256 14.24 -2.14 5.81
CA LYS A 256 14.70 -1.60 7.10
C LYS A 256 16.14 -1.11 6.95
N MET A 257 16.39 0.18 7.14
CA MET A 257 17.76 0.72 7.09
C MET A 257 18.63 0.13 8.22
N PRO A 258 19.91 -0.22 7.93
CA PRO A 258 20.83 -0.77 8.92
C PRO A 258 21.22 0.27 9.98
N GLY A 259 21.64 -0.21 11.16
CA GLY A 259 22.09 0.63 12.27
C GLY A 259 21.01 0.91 13.32
N ALA A 260 21.45 1.19 14.55
CA ALA A 260 20.58 1.55 15.66
C ALA A 260 19.88 2.88 15.36
N GLY A 261 18.55 2.85 15.23
CA GLY A 261 17.75 4.03 14.86
C GLY A 261 17.46 4.18 13.36
N GLY A 262 17.91 3.28 12.49
CA GLY A 262 17.48 3.28 11.09
C GLY A 262 15.95 3.16 11.00
N GLY A 263 15.32 3.84 10.05
CA GLY A 263 13.88 3.71 9.78
C GLY A 263 13.55 2.67 8.69
N PHE A 264 12.29 2.56 8.33
CA PHE A 264 11.85 1.83 7.14
C PHE A 264 11.81 2.79 5.94
N THR A 265 12.13 2.28 4.76
CA THR A 265 12.33 3.05 3.53
C THR A 265 11.83 2.25 2.33
N ILE A 266 11.67 2.94 1.20
CA ILE A 266 11.50 2.29 -0.10
C ILE A 266 12.83 2.43 -0.86
N ASP A 267 13.28 1.35 -1.49
CA ASP A 267 14.54 1.28 -2.25
C ASP A 267 15.77 1.80 -1.48
N GLY A 268 15.75 1.67 -0.14
CA GLY A 268 16.86 2.04 0.74
C GLY A 268 17.09 3.55 0.90
N THR A 269 16.12 4.38 0.51
CA THR A 269 16.22 5.85 0.60
C THR A 269 15.02 6.44 1.33
N SER A 270 15.27 7.46 2.15
CA SER A 270 14.22 8.25 2.78
C SER A 270 13.56 9.19 1.77
N TYR A 271 12.31 9.54 2.02
CA TYR A 271 11.60 10.57 1.28
C TYR A 271 12.38 11.89 1.25
N ASP A 272 12.47 12.46 0.05
CA ASP A 272 12.96 13.81 -0.20
C ASP A 272 11.98 14.50 -1.15
N MET A 273 11.33 15.55 -0.66
CA MET A 273 10.33 16.33 -1.39
C MET A 273 10.86 16.93 -2.70
N MET A 274 12.18 17.09 -2.81
CA MET A 274 12.84 17.66 -3.99
C MET A 274 13.22 16.60 -5.03
N THR A 275 12.94 15.31 -4.76
CA THR A 275 13.40 14.19 -5.58
C THR A 275 12.22 13.46 -6.21
N ILE A 276 12.14 13.43 -7.55
CA ILE A 276 11.21 12.56 -8.27
C ILE A 276 11.82 11.16 -8.37
N ASN A 277 11.21 10.15 -7.73
CA ASN A 277 11.73 8.78 -7.71
C ASN A 277 11.39 8.00 -8.99
N ASP A 278 10.20 8.23 -9.56
CA ASP A 278 9.76 7.58 -10.81
C ASP A 278 9.09 8.57 -11.76
N THR A 279 9.25 8.32 -13.05
CA THR A 279 8.51 8.98 -14.13
C THR A 279 7.76 7.91 -14.91
N VAL A 280 6.46 8.13 -15.13
CA VAL A 280 5.54 7.22 -15.81
C VAL A 280 4.90 7.96 -16.97
N CYS A 281 4.72 7.31 -18.11
CA CYS A 281 4.05 7.94 -19.25
C CYS A 281 2.54 7.85 -19.07
N VAL A 282 1.82 8.91 -19.45
CA VAL A 282 0.37 8.80 -19.64
C VAL A 282 0.06 7.74 -20.71
N GLY A 283 -1.01 6.96 -20.47
CA GLY A 283 -1.37 5.78 -21.25
C GLY A 283 -0.57 4.50 -20.92
N ALA A 284 0.44 4.58 -20.04
CA ALA A 284 1.26 3.41 -19.73
C ALA A 284 0.48 2.36 -18.93
N LYS A 285 0.69 1.10 -19.30
CA LYS A 285 0.38 -0.08 -18.47
C LYS A 285 1.68 -0.61 -17.90
N GLU A 286 1.80 -0.69 -16.59
CA GLU A 286 2.99 -1.16 -15.91
C GLU A 286 2.67 -2.28 -14.94
N ILE A 287 3.63 -3.20 -14.75
CA ILE A 287 3.56 -4.18 -13.67
C ILE A 287 4.51 -3.74 -12.56
N TRP A 288 3.94 -3.47 -11.39
CA TRP A 288 4.70 -3.09 -10.20
C TRP A 288 4.83 -4.31 -9.28
N THR A 289 6.06 -4.58 -8.85
CA THR A 289 6.39 -5.62 -7.88
C THR A 289 6.83 -4.98 -6.58
N ILE A 290 6.04 -5.15 -5.52
CA ILE A 290 6.39 -4.72 -4.18
C ILE A 290 6.98 -5.90 -3.43
N HIS A 291 8.26 -5.80 -3.10
CA HIS A 291 9.00 -6.85 -2.40
C HIS A 291 9.34 -6.38 -0.99
N ASN A 292 8.73 -7.00 0.01
CA ASN A 292 9.03 -6.67 1.39
C ASN A 292 10.23 -7.49 1.89
N ILE A 293 11.42 -6.89 1.93
CA ILE A 293 12.60 -7.56 2.49
C ILE A 293 12.81 -7.25 3.98
N SER A 294 11.89 -6.51 4.57
CA SER A 294 11.82 -6.16 5.98
C SER A 294 11.18 -7.29 6.80
N GLY A 295 11.40 -7.28 8.12
CA GLY A 295 10.80 -8.22 9.06
C GLY A 295 9.40 -7.82 9.57
N VAL A 296 8.79 -6.77 9.01
CA VAL A 296 7.51 -6.19 9.45
C VAL A 296 6.55 -6.10 8.27
N ALA A 297 5.26 -6.30 8.47
CA ALA A 297 4.27 -6.05 7.42
C ALA A 297 4.07 -4.55 7.17
N HIS A 298 3.96 -4.15 5.90
CA HIS A 298 3.82 -2.77 5.49
C HIS A 298 2.60 -2.59 4.57
N PRO A 299 1.60 -1.76 4.92
CA PRO A 299 0.54 -1.35 4.00
C PRO A 299 1.14 -0.44 2.93
N PHE A 300 1.32 -0.93 1.71
CA PHE A 300 1.80 -0.14 0.58
C PHE A 300 0.62 0.54 -0.11
N HIS A 301 0.62 1.86 -0.12
CA HIS A 301 -0.36 2.70 -0.78
C HIS A 301 0.27 3.44 -1.97
N ILE A 302 -0.44 3.52 -3.09
CA ILE A 302 -0.07 4.36 -4.25
C ILE A 302 -1.25 5.28 -4.60
N HIS A 303 -0.96 6.55 -4.79
CA HIS A 303 -1.94 7.57 -5.15
C HIS A 303 -2.34 7.44 -6.63
N LYS A 304 -3.32 8.25 -7.04
CA LYS A 304 -3.85 8.39 -8.41
C LYS A 304 -4.65 7.20 -8.92
N ILE A 305 -4.15 5.98 -8.75
CA ILE A 305 -4.70 4.79 -9.38
C ILE A 305 -5.34 3.84 -8.37
N PHE A 306 -6.29 3.05 -8.87
CA PHE A 306 -6.57 1.75 -8.28
C PHE A 306 -5.88 0.67 -9.11
N PHE A 307 -5.33 -0.33 -8.45
CA PHE A 307 -4.65 -1.46 -9.06
C PHE A 307 -5.37 -2.77 -8.75
N ARG A 308 -5.08 -3.80 -9.55
CA ARG A 308 -5.44 -5.19 -9.23
C ARG A 308 -4.20 -6.03 -9.02
N ILE A 309 -4.25 -6.84 -7.98
CA ILE A 309 -3.19 -7.79 -7.66
C ILE A 309 -3.24 -8.93 -8.67
N LEU A 310 -2.10 -9.18 -9.33
CA LEU A 310 -1.90 -10.30 -10.25
C LEU A 310 -1.53 -11.56 -9.47
N ASP A 311 -0.64 -11.40 -8.50
CA ASP A 311 -0.27 -12.44 -7.55
C ASP A 311 0.48 -11.95 -6.34
N ILE A 312 0.49 -12.83 -5.34
CA ILE A 312 1.33 -12.75 -4.18
C ILE A 312 2.10 -14.05 -4.07
N THR A 313 3.42 -13.96 -4.01
CA THR A 313 4.31 -15.07 -3.66
C THR A 313 4.76 -14.85 -2.23
N ASP A 314 4.56 -15.84 -1.36
CA ASP A 314 4.94 -15.77 0.05
C ASP A 314 6.46 -15.96 0.28
N SER A 315 6.86 -15.98 1.55
CA SER A 315 8.26 -16.08 1.98
C SER A 315 8.95 -17.39 1.60
N ILE A 316 8.20 -18.44 1.27
CA ILE A 316 8.73 -19.76 0.86
C ILE A 316 8.52 -20.04 -0.63
N GLY A 317 8.02 -19.06 -1.40
CA GLY A 317 7.82 -19.20 -2.83
C GLY A 317 6.43 -19.73 -3.24
N THR A 318 5.49 -19.84 -2.30
CA THR A 318 4.11 -20.31 -2.59
C THR A 318 3.27 -19.16 -3.13
N ARG A 319 2.57 -19.41 -4.25
CA ARG A 319 1.58 -18.46 -4.78
C ARG A 319 0.29 -18.57 -3.98
N LEU A 320 -0.19 -17.44 -3.44
CA LEU A 320 -1.37 -17.40 -2.58
C LEU A 320 -2.68 -17.27 -3.39
N ASN A 321 -3.78 -17.72 -2.78
CA ASN A 321 -5.13 -17.56 -3.33
C ASN A 321 -5.71 -16.20 -2.91
N LEU A 322 -5.95 -15.31 -3.88
CA LEU A 322 -6.39 -13.93 -3.61
C LEU A 322 -7.83 -13.84 -3.07
N ASP A 323 -8.74 -14.69 -3.56
CA ASP A 323 -10.14 -14.74 -3.09
C ASP A 323 -10.18 -15.04 -1.58
N SER A 324 -9.39 -16.02 -1.12
CA SER A 324 -9.31 -16.39 0.30
C SER A 324 -8.75 -15.28 1.21
N LEU A 325 -8.08 -14.28 0.61
CA LEU A 325 -7.52 -13.13 1.31
C LEU A 325 -8.39 -11.87 1.17
N GLY A 326 -9.53 -11.94 0.46
CA GLY A 326 -10.36 -10.77 0.16
C GLY A 326 -9.66 -9.77 -0.77
N LEU A 327 -8.78 -10.26 -1.65
CA LEU A 327 -7.94 -9.46 -2.55
C LEU A 327 -8.36 -9.57 -4.02
N ASN A 328 -9.62 -9.96 -4.27
CA ASN A 328 -10.20 -10.12 -5.60
C ASN A 328 -10.85 -8.83 -6.16
N GLY A 329 -10.61 -7.68 -5.52
CA GLY A 329 -11.16 -6.37 -5.85
C GLY A 329 -10.11 -5.32 -6.26
N PRO A 330 -10.53 -4.11 -6.68
CA PRO A 330 -9.64 -2.97 -6.87
C PRO A 330 -9.06 -2.47 -5.55
N LYS A 331 -7.73 -2.26 -5.51
CA LYS A 331 -6.99 -1.80 -4.34
C LYS A 331 -6.24 -0.51 -4.65
N ASP A 332 -6.04 0.35 -3.67
CA ASP A 332 -5.01 1.39 -3.68
C ASP A 332 -4.02 1.20 -2.52
N ASP A 333 -4.35 0.33 -1.56
CA ASP A 333 -3.52 -0.09 -0.44
C ASP A 333 -3.40 -1.62 -0.38
N ILE A 334 -2.24 -2.15 0.02
CA ILE A 334 -2.08 -3.58 0.32
C ILE A 334 -1.09 -3.84 1.46
N LEU A 335 -1.51 -4.63 2.44
CA LEU A 335 -0.64 -5.09 3.52
C LEU A 335 0.35 -6.17 3.03
N VAL A 336 1.58 -5.76 2.75
CA VAL A 336 2.66 -6.65 2.28
C VAL A 336 3.36 -7.29 3.46
N HIS A 337 3.15 -8.59 3.70
CA HIS A 337 3.82 -9.33 4.78
C HIS A 337 5.33 -9.49 4.53
N PRO A 338 6.12 -9.80 5.56
CA PRO A 338 7.56 -10.05 5.40
C PRO A 338 7.86 -11.08 4.32
N TYR A 339 8.82 -10.74 3.47
CA TYR A 339 9.33 -11.55 2.35
C TYR A 339 8.30 -11.90 1.28
N TRP A 340 7.13 -11.25 1.29
CA TRP A 340 6.18 -11.36 0.19
C TRP A 340 6.64 -10.55 -1.01
N LYS A 341 6.34 -11.08 -2.20
CA LYS A 341 6.36 -10.36 -3.48
C LYS A 341 4.94 -10.21 -3.98
N VAL A 342 4.45 -8.98 -4.01
CA VAL A 342 3.13 -8.64 -4.54
C VAL A 342 3.33 -8.04 -5.92
N ARG A 343 2.70 -8.61 -6.94
CA ARG A 343 2.66 -8.03 -8.28
C ARG A 343 1.27 -7.49 -8.56
N PHE A 344 1.17 -6.27 -9.06
CA PHE A 344 -0.08 -5.68 -9.47
C PHE A 344 0.03 -4.98 -10.83
N MET A 345 -1.11 -4.90 -11.53
CA MET A 345 -1.24 -4.13 -12.76
C MET A 345 -1.59 -2.68 -12.41
N ALA A 346 -0.80 -1.75 -12.94
CA ALA A 346 -0.98 -0.31 -12.79
C ALA A 346 -1.27 0.30 -14.17
N VAL A 347 -2.32 1.12 -14.26
CA VAL A 347 -2.70 1.82 -15.49
C VAL A 347 -2.73 3.31 -15.20
N PHE A 348 -1.99 4.09 -15.97
CA PHE A 348 -1.83 5.54 -15.77
C PHE A 348 -2.33 6.28 -17.01
N ASP A 349 -3.64 6.44 -17.16
CA ASP A 349 -4.28 6.89 -18.41
C ASP A 349 -4.79 8.35 -18.39
N ASP A 350 -4.62 9.06 -17.27
CA ASP A 350 -5.15 10.41 -17.11
C ASP A 350 -4.18 11.39 -16.40
N TYR A 351 -4.59 12.66 -16.32
CA TYR A 351 -3.93 13.78 -15.63
C TYR A 351 -2.38 13.79 -15.69
N PRO A 352 -1.77 13.92 -16.87
CA PRO A 352 -0.33 14.14 -16.97
C PRO A 352 0.05 15.53 -16.44
N SER A 353 1.28 15.65 -15.95
CA SER A 353 1.92 16.90 -15.53
C SER A 353 3.35 17.02 -16.08
N PRO A 354 3.89 18.24 -16.17
CA PRO A 354 5.31 18.45 -16.38
C PRO A 354 6.15 17.74 -15.30
N VAL A 355 7.36 17.32 -15.66
CA VAL A 355 8.32 16.74 -14.71
C VAL A 355 8.81 17.83 -13.75
N ASP A 356 8.06 18.00 -12.67
CA ASP A 356 8.27 18.98 -11.60
C ASP A 356 7.95 18.31 -10.27
N TYR A 357 8.84 18.42 -9.29
CA TYR A 357 8.69 17.79 -7.98
C TYR A 357 7.44 18.31 -7.23
N MET A 358 6.97 19.51 -7.56
CA MET A 358 5.74 20.11 -7.02
C MET A 358 4.45 19.54 -7.62
N LEU A 359 4.52 18.80 -8.73
CA LEU A 359 3.38 18.28 -9.49
C LEU A 359 3.39 16.74 -9.54
N THR A 360 3.77 16.12 -8.43
CA THR A 360 3.91 14.67 -8.28
C THR A 360 2.76 14.03 -7.53
N TYR A 361 2.64 12.72 -7.69
CA TYR A 361 1.85 11.82 -6.85
C TYR A 361 2.78 11.02 -5.93
N MET A 362 2.23 10.38 -4.90
CA MET A 362 3.02 9.64 -3.92
C MET A 362 2.72 8.15 -3.92
N TYR A 363 3.70 7.36 -3.50
CA TYR A 363 3.48 6.01 -2.99
C TYR A 363 4.27 5.84 -1.69
N HIS A 364 3.68 5.17 -0.72
CA HIS A 364 4.23 5.12 0.64
C HIS A 364 3.69 3.97 1.47
N CYS A 365 4.34 3.73 2.61
CA CYS A 365 3.77 2.93 3.67
C CYS A 365 2.67 3.72 4.39
N HIS A 366 1.50 3.14 4.62
CA HIS A 366 0.39 3.77 5.37
C HIS A 366 0.45 3.52 6.89
N ILE A 367 1.53 2.93 7.40
CA ILE A 367 1.86 3.10 8.83
C ILE A 367 2.42 4.52 8.95
N LEU A 368 1.63 5.47 9.44
CA LEU A 368 1.96 6.90 9.38
C LEU A 368 3.29 7.24 10.09
N THR A 369 3.63 6.51 11.16
CA THR A 369 4.95 6.68 11.79
C THR A 369 6.11 6.19 10.94
N HIS A 370 5.89 5.30 9.96
CA HIS A 370 6.89 4.90 8.98
C HIS A 370 6.89 5.85 7.76
N GLU A 371 5.72 6.38 7.38
CA GLU A 371 5.55 7.40 6.34
C GLU A 371 6.35 8.67 6.66
N ASP A 372 6.18 9.20 7.88
CA ASP A 372 6.89 10.38 8.36
C ASP A 372 8.39 10.09 8.57
N SER A 373 9.22 11.14 8.50
CA SER A 373 10.68 10.99 8.61
C SER A 373 11.15 10.35 9.93
N GLU A 374 10.37 10.48 11.01
CA GLU A 374 10.68 9.86 12.32
C GLU A 374 10.87 8.34 12.20
N GLY A 375 10.08 7.65 11.37
CA GLY A 375 10.22 6.21 11.14
C GLY A 375 10.94 5.84 9.87
N GLY A 376 11.60 6.79 9.20
CA GLY A 376 12.45 6.55 8.04
C GLY A 376 12.04 7.27 6.76
N GLY A 377 10.85 7.89 6.71
CA GLY A 377 10.37 8.53 5.49
C GLY A 377 10.06 7.50 4.41
N MET A 378 9.28 6.47 4.73
CA MET A 378 8.94 5.35 3.85
C MET A 378 7.91 5.76 2.79
N MET A 379 8.29 6.76 2.00
CA MET A 379 7.48 7.43 1.01
C MET A 379 8.40 7.90 -0.11
N HIS A 380 7.87 7.89 -1.32
CA HIS A 380 8.51 8.40 -2.53
C HIS A 380 7.45 9.04 -3.41
N GLN A 381 7.89 9.70 -4.47
CA GLN A 381 7.01 10.39 -5.40
C GLN A 381 7.27 9.95 -6.85
N PHE A 382 6.20 10.00 -7.64
CA PHE A 382 6.26 9.75 -9.07
C PHE A 382 5.50 10.82 -9.83
N VAL A 383 5.88 11.06 -11.07
CA VAL A 383 5.16 11.95 -11.99
C VAL A 383 4.60 11.14 -13.14
N VAL A 384 3.36 11.42 -13.53
CA VAL A 384 2.79 10.94 -14.79
C VAL A 384 2.96 12.07 -15.79
N THR A 385 3.69 11.84 -16.88
CA THR A 385 4.06 12.90 -17.83
C THR A 385 3.70 12.54 -19.26
N ASP A 386 3.64 13.56 -20.12
CA ASP A 386 3.33 13.41 -21.54
C ASP A 386 4.45 12.66 -22.29
N GLU A 387 4.10 12.00 -23.40
CA GLU A 387 5.01 11.16 -24.20
C GLU A 387 6.33 11.87 -24.59
N GLY A 388 6.28 13.17 -24.91
CA GLY A 388 7.47 13.94 -25.29
C GLY A 388 8.49 14.11 -24.15
N SER A 389 8.02 14.07 -22.91
CA SER A 389 8.81 14.15 -21.68
C SER A 389 9.05 12.77 -21.06
N CYS A 390 8.61 11.69 -21.68
CA CYS A 390 8.80 10.36 -21.10
C CYS A 390 10.19 9.77 -21.37
N ASN A 391 10.96 10.40 -22.26
CA ASN A 391 12.32 9.99 -22.65
C ASN A 391 13.44 10.51 -21.71
N ILE A 392 13.12 11.13 -20.57
CA ILE A 392 14.12 11.71 -19.65
C ILE A 392 14.65 10.73 -18.59
N GLY A 393 14.22 9.47 -18.62
CA GLY A 393 14.86 8.39 -17.87
C GLY A 393 16.06 7.83 -18.63
N ILE A 394 17.24 7.83 -18.01
CA ILE A 394 18.28 6.86 -18.38
C ILE A 394 17.86 5.55 -17.72
N ASP A 395 17.11 4.74 -18.46
CA ASP A 395 16.82 3.38 -18.02
C ASP A 395 18.13 2.57 -18.05
N GLU A 396 18.55 2.08 -16.88
CA GLU A 396 19.40 0.90 -16.85
C GLU A 396 18.50 -0.30 -17.16
N GLU A 397 18.27 -0.56 -18.45
CA GLU A 397 17.69 -1.82 -18.87
C GLU A 397 18.58 -2.96 -18.33
N ASN A 398 18.08 -3.67 -17.32
CA ASN A 398 18.68 -4.87 -16.76
C ASN A 398 18.15 -6.12 -17.48
N GLU A 399 17.83 -6.02 -18.78
CA GLU A 399 17.31 -7.17 -19.54
C GLU A 399 18.34 -8.29 -19.71
N SER A 400 19.61 -8.06 -19.36
CA SER A 400 20.51 -9.15 -19.00
C SER A 400 21.60 -8.68 -18.03
N ASN A 401 21.88 -9.46 -16.99
CA ASN A 401 23.05 -9.30 -16.13
C ASN A 401 24.40 -9.49 -16.87
N GLU A 402 24.42 -9.43 -18.21
CA GLU A 402 25.60 -9.72 -19.02
C GLU A 402 26.49 -8.49 -19.25
N VAL A 403 25.92 -7.28 -19.32
CA VAL A 403 26.69 -6.04 -19.61
C VAL A 403 27.03 -5.26 -18.34
N VAL A 404 28.31 -5.26 -17.98
CA VAL A 404 28.83 -4.60 -16.76
C VAL A 404 29.99 -3.67 -17.09
N LEU A 405 29.93 -2.43 -16.60
CA LEU A 405 31.02 -1.46 -16.68
C LEU A 405 31.79 -1.38 -15.36
N PHE A 406 33.12 -1.51 -15.41
CA PHE A 406 33.99 -1.49 -14.23
C PHE A 406 35.43 -1.12 -14.59
N PRO A 407 36.21 -0.55 -13.66
CA PRO A 407 35.75 0.00 -12.38
C PRO A 407 34.84 1.22 -12.60
N ASN A 408 33.89 1.41 -11.68
CA ASN A 408 33.01 2.58 -11.66
C ASN A 408 32.85 3.02 -10.20
N PRO A 409 33.50 4.12 -9.75
CA PRO A 409 34.21 5.12 -10.57
C PRO A 409 35.48 4.61 -11.26
N ALA A 410 35.72 5.06 -12.49
CA ALA A 410 36.93 4.82 -13.28
C ALA A 410 37.96 5.94 -13.07
N ARG A 411 39.25 5.60 -13.12
CA ARG A 411 40.36 6.60 -13.09
C ARG A 411 41.09 6.61 -14.43
N ASP A 412 41.88 5.56 -14.67
CA ASP A 412 42.72 5.45 -15.87
C ASP A 412 42.18 4.46 -16.90
N GLU A 413 41.31 3.54 -16.47
CA GLU A 413 40.72 2.51 -17.32
C GLU A 413 39.23 2.30 -17.00
N LEU A 414 38.45 2.08 -18.05
CA LEU A 414 37.09 1.59 -17.99
C LEU A 414 37.02 0.32 -18.83
N ARG A 415 36.39 -0.72 -18.29
CA ARG A 415 36.20 -2.01 -18.96
C ARG A 415 34.73 -2.35 -19.01
N LEU A 416 34.38 -3.06 -20.07
CA LEU A 416 33.04 -3.52 -20.35
C LEU A 416 33.10 -5.05 -20.43
N LYS A 417 32.39 -5.72 -19.52
CA LYS A 417 32.16 -7.17 -19.58
C LYS A 417 30.83 -7.38 -20.29
N GLY A 418 30.79 -8.30 -21.25
CA GLY A 418 29.58 -8.69 -21.94
C GLY A 418 29.84 -9.69 -23.05
N LYS A 419 28.81 -9.95 -23.85
CA LYS A 419 28.87 -10.84 -25.00
C LYS A 419 28.11 -10.22 -26.16
N SER A 420 28.70 -10.22 -27.34
CA SER A 420 28.02 -9.86 -28.59
C SER A 420 28.52 -10.70 -29.74
N LEU A 421 27.59 -11.30 -30.48
CA LEU A 421 27.88 -12.05 -31.71
C LEU A 421 28.11 -11.15 -32.93
N ASN A 422 27.70 -9.88 -32.83
CA ASN A 422 27.85 -8.87 -33.88
C ASN A 422 28.70 -7.69 -33.37
N PRO A 423 29.30 -6.87 -34.26
CA PRO A 423 29.93 -5.62 -33.84
C PRO A 423 28.96 -4.72 -33.08
N VAL A 424 29.46 -4.02 -32.06
CA VAL A 424 28.67 -3.08 -31.25
C VAL A 424 29.33 -1.71 -31.22
N VAL A 425 28.52 -0.66 -31.13
CA VAL A 425 29.00 0.72 -31.04
C VAL A 425 28.81 1.22 -29.61
N VAL A 426 29.91 1.48 -28.92
CA VAL A 426 29.91 2.08 -27.58
C VAL A 426 30.08 3.58 -27.70
N ARG A 427 29.19 4.36 -27.10
CA ARG A 427 29.26 5.84 -27.06
C ARG A 427 29.38 6.32 -25.64
N ILE A 428 30.22 7.33 -25.42
CA ILE A 428 30.30 8.06 -24.15
C ILE A 428 29.72 9.45 -24.37
N ILE A 429 28.71 9.80 -23.59
CA ILE A 429 27.92 11.02 -23.73
C ILE A 429 27.94 11.76 -22.39
N ASN A 430 28.06 13.09 -22.42
CA ASN A 430 27.94 13.90 -21.19
C ASN A 430 26.48 14.16 -20.82
N LEU A 431 26.23 14.77 -19.66
CA LEU A 431 24.87 15.06 -19.18
C LEU A 431 24.11 16.07 -20.05
N GLN A 432 24.80 16.80 -20.93
CA GLN A 432 24.21 17.71 -21.91
C GLN A 432 23.87 17.00 -23.24
N GLY A 433 24.00 15.68 -23.31
CA GLY A 433 23.72 14.90 -24.52
C GLY A 433 24.82 14.99 -25.59
N GLN A 434 25.96 15.60 -25.31
CA GLN A 434 27.07 15.70 -26.25
C GLN A 434 27.88 14.40 -26.24
N MET A 435 28.02 13.78 -27.41
CA MET A 435 28.87 12.61 -27.60
C MET A 435 30.35 13.03 -27.55
N LEU A 436 31.08 12.42 -26.61
CA LEU A 436 32.50 12.70 -26.36
C LEU A 436 33.41 11.64 -26.98
N ARG A 437 32.94 10.38 -27.04
CA ARG A 437 33.67 9.25 -27.61
C ARG A 437 32.70 8.29 -28.29
N GLU A 438 33.19 7.66 -29.34
CA GLU A 438 32.56 6.52 -29.99
C GLU A 438 33.64 5.46 -30.25
N GLN A 439 33.37 4.22 -29.91
CA GLN A 439 34.25 3.08 -30.10
C GLN A 439 33.45 1.92 -30.68
N THR A 440 33.85 1.42 -31.85
CA THR A 440 33.28 0.19 -32.41
C THR A 440 34.05 -1.00 -31.87
N LEU A 441 33.35 -1.93 -31.23
CA LEU A 441 33.89 -3.19 -30.77
C LEU A 441 33.48 -4.31 -31.76
N PRO A 442 34.41 -5.16 -32.22
CA PRO A 442 34.05 -6.35 -32.99
C PRO A 442 33.27 -7.34 -32.11
N ALA A 443 32.73 -8.41 -32.70
CA ALA A 443 32.13 -9.50 -31.93
C ALA A 443 33.09 -10.01 -30.84
N PHE A 444 32.59 -10.15 -29.61
CA PHE A 444 33.42 -10.51 -28.45
C PHE A 444 32.60 -11.27 -27.40
N SER A 445 33.32 -11.98 -26.53
CA SER A 445 32.76 -12.62 -25.34
C SER A 445 33.77 -12.47 -24.21
N GLY A 446 33.41 -11.74 -23.15
CA GLY A 446 34.30 -11.46 -22.02
C GLY A 446 34.47 -9.96 -21.78
N ILE A 447 35.70 -9.55 -21.47
CA ILE A 447 36.01 -8.17 -21.03
C ILE A 447 36.77 -7.45 -22.14
N VAL A 448 36.34 -6.23 -22.46
CA VAL A 448 37.00 -5.35 -23.43
C VAL A 448 37.21 -3.94 -22.84
N PRO A 449 38.31 -3.26 -23.19
CA PRO A 449 38.58 -1.91 -22.71
C PRO A 449 37.74 -0.86 -23.47
N ILE A 450 37.30 0.15 -22.73
CA ILE A 450 36.61 1.34 -23.24
C ILE A 450 37.53 2.55 -23.10
N ASP A 451 37.75 3.27 -24.19
CA ASP A 451 38.64 4.44 -24.18
C ASP A 451 38.01 5.63 -23.44
N ILE A 452 38.55 5.92 -22.26
CA ILE A 452 38.20 7.08 -21.44
C ILE A 452 39.32 8.13 -21.38
N LYS A 453 40.38 7.96 -22.18
CA LYS A 453 41.57 8.82 -22.08
C LYS A 453 41.24 10.27 -22.45
N GLY A 454 41.62 11.18 -21.57
CA GLY A 454 41.44 12.62 -21.74
C GLY A 454 40.02 13.11 -21.49
N LEU A 455 39.12 12.26 -20.97
CA LEU A 455 37.84 12.73 -20.43
C LEU A 455 38.08 13.45 -19.10
N SER A 456 37.37 14.56 -18.88
CA SER A 456 37.40 15.28 -17.60
C SER A 456 36.72 14.48 -16.50
N ARG A 457 37.04 14.77 -15.25
CA ARG A 457 36.32 14.23 -14.09
C ARG A 457 34.84 14.58 -14.18
N GLY A 458 33.95 13.63 -13.95
CA GLY A 458 32.51 13.86 -14.04
C GLY A 458 31.66 12.59 -14.21
N LEU A 459 30.35 12.80 -14.31
CA LEU A 459 29.37 11.77 -14.61
C LEU A 459 29.11 11.71 -16.12
N PHE A 460 29.14 10.51 -16.68
CA PHE A 460 28.93 10.22 -18.09
C PHE A 460 27.92 9.11 -18.28
N ILE A 461 27.35 9.08 -19.48
CA ILE A 461 26.44 8.05 -19.97
C ILE A 461 27.21 7.22 -20.98
N VAL A 462 27.24 5.90 -20.78
CA VAL A 462 27.81 4.95 -21.74
C VAL A 462 26.66 4.19 -22.39
N GLN A 463 26.50 4.35 -23.70
CA GLN A 463 25.52 3.61 -24.51
C GLN A 463 26.22 2.47 -25.24
N TRP A 464 25.72 1.25 -25.07
CA TRP A 464 26.03 0.09 -25.88
C TRP A 464 24.95 -0.05 -26.94
N ASN A 465 25.29 0.08 -28.22
CA ASN A 465 24.37 -0.09 -29.33
C ASN A 465 24.71 -1.38 -30.09
N SER A 466 23.83 -2.37 -30.04
CA SER A 466 23.92 -3.61 -30.83
C SER A 466 22.75 -3.70 -31.81
N VAL A 467 22.76 -4.75 -32.64
CA VAL A 467 21.61 -5.09 -33.50
C VAL A 467 20.41 -5.64 -32.71
N GLU A 468 20.61 -6.04 -31.46
CA GLU A 468 19.58 -6.59 -30.57
C GLU A 468 18.91 -5.49 -29.72
N GLY A 469 19.55 -4.33 -29.56
CA GLY A 469 19.02 -3.21 -28.79
C GLY A 469 20.08 -2.22 -28.32
N MET A 470 19.66 -1.29 -27.46
CA MET A 470 20.53 -0.29 -26.85
C MET A 470 20.50 -0.43 -25.32
N ILE A 471 21.67 -0.61 -24.70
CA ILE A 471 21.81 -0.62 -23.24
C ILE A 471 22.51 0.66 -22.81
N THR A 472 22.01 1.31 -21.77
CA THR A 472 22.63 2.53 -21.22
C THR A 472 23.09 2.33 -19.78
N LYS A 473 24.31 2.76 -19.45
CA LYS A 473 24.89 2.67 -18.10
C LYS A 473 25.55 3.98 -17.69
N LYS A 474 25.48 4.32 -16.40
CA LYS A 474 26.13 5.51 -15.82
C LYS A 474 27.57 5.19 -15.41
N VAL A 475 28.52 6.08 -15.72
CA VAL A 475 29.93 5.94 -15.30
C VAL A 475 30.44 7.25 -14.72
N ILE A 476 31.15 7.16 -13.58
CA ILE A 476 31.85 8.26 -12.95
C ILE A 476 33.34 8.16 -13.32
N ILE A 477 33.94 9.24 -13.83
CA ILE A 477 35.39 9.34 -14.07
C ILE A 477 36.00 10.26 -13.01
N GLN A 478 37.07 9.79 -12.35
CA GLN A 478 37.80 10.44 -11.25
C GLN A 478 39.21 10.88 -11.62
#